data_AF-A0A2N6DSL4-F1
#
_entry.id   AF-A0A2N6DSL4-F1
#
_cell.length_a   1.000
_cell.length_b   1.000
_cell.length_c   1.000
_cell.angle_alpha   90.00
_cell.angle_beta   90.00
_cell.angle_gamma   90.00
#
_symmetry.space_group_name_H-M   'P 1'
#
loop_
_entity.id
_entity.type
_entity.pdbx_description
1 polymer ?
#
loop_
_entity_poly.entity_id
_entity_poly.type
_entity_poly.pdbx_seq_one_letter_code
_entity_poly.pdbx_strand_id
1 'polypeptide(L)'
;MLRSLGLKTSIPLAKATPLNPFNPYRSLLYCRYIERATPLNQFLIENPVFPERSALLEAVARQVSKMIRSGVVFRDFYFGNILYAETGELFWVDTEIKRYPFRKARARKRFLQREKFLYERFLRHGGKHEEWGSFQRIMLGGG
;
A
#
# COMPACT_ATOMS: atom_id res chain seq x y z
N MET A 1 8.21 8.60 6.73
CA MET A 1 6.77 8.83 6.99
C MET A 1 6.00 7.52 7.16
N LEU A 2 5.97 6.60 6.20
CA LEU A 2 5.38 5.28 6.47
C LEU A 2 6.08 4.56 7.63
N ARG A 3 7.41 4.71 7.72
CA ARG A 3 8.20 4.30 8.89
C ARG A 3 7.74 4.88 10.23
N SER A 4 7.29 6.14 10.27
CA SER A 4 6.77 6.74 11.52
C SER A 4 5.38 6.21 11.88
N LEU A 5 4.71 5.51 10.96
CA LEU A 5 3.53 4.71 11.23
C LEU A 5 3.90 3.25 11.54
N GLY A 6 5.17 2.92 11.75
CA GLY A 6 5.65 1.54 11.96
C GLY A 6 5.49 0.63 10.74
N LEU A 7 5.30 1.20 9.54
CA LEU A 7 5.19 0.45 8.30
C LEU A 7 6.57 0.32 7.65
N LYS A 8 6.91 -0.90 7.24
CA LYS A 8 8.16 -1.18 6.53
C LYS A 8 8.07 -0.63 5.11
N THR A 9 9.18 -0.06 4.66
CA THR A 9 9.36 0.52 3.33
C THR A 9 10.86 0.59 3.07
N SER A 10 11.26 0.61 1.80
CA SER A 10 12.67 0.71 1.44
C SER A 10 13.33 1.97 2.03
N ILE A 11 14.62 1.86 2.33
CA ILE A 11 15.44 2.95 2.87
C ILE A 11 15.93 3.80 1.69
N PRO A 12 15.56 5.09 1.61
CA PRO A 12 16.15 6.02 0.67
C PRO A 12 17.66 6.12 0.92
N LEU A 13 18.46 5.95 -0.13
CA LEU A 13 19.92 6.05 -0.10
C LEU A 13 20.38 7.40 -0.66
N ALA A 14 19.74 7.87 -1.73
CA ALA A 14 20.07 9.15 -2.35
C ALA A 14 18.85 9.72 -3.09
N LYS A 15 18.85 11.04 -3.29
CA LYS A 15 17.86 11.74 -4.12
C LYS A 15 18.59 12.69 -5.05
N ALA A 16 18.22 12.71 -6.32
CA ALA A 16 18.65 13.70 -7.30
C ALA A 16 17.44 14.55 -7.73
N THR A 17 17.66 15.85 -7.89
CA THR A 17 16.66 16.80 -8.41
C THR A 17 17.29 17.53 -9.58
N PRO A 18 16.60 17.67 -10.73
CA PRO A 18 17.16 18.32 -11.89
C PRO A 18 17.35 19.82 -11.61
N LEU A 19 18.51 20.36 -11.98
CA LEU A 19 18.81 21.79 -11.87
C LEU A 19 18.36 22.57 -13.11
N ASN A 20 18.05 21.89 -14.21
CA ASN A 20 17.60 22.51 -15.45
C ASN A 20 16.13 23.00 -15.30
N PRO A 21 15.88 24.33 -15.35
CA PRO A 21 14.52 24.87 -15.22
C PRO A 21 13.60 24.48 -16.38
N PHE A 22 14.16 24.07 -17.52
CA PHE A 22 13.41 23.62 -18.70
C PHE A 22 13.09 22.12 -18.68
N ASN A 23 13.54 21.38 -17.66
CA ASN A 23 13.16 19.97 -17.46
C ASN A 23 12.97 19.63 -15.97
N PRO A 24 11.97 20.24 -15.29
CA PRO A 24 11.81 20.14 -13.84
C PRO A 24 11.28 18.77 -13.36
N TYR A 25 10.83 17.89 -14.25
CA TYR A 25 10.10 16.67 -13.90
C TYR A 25 10.95 15.41 -13.74
N ARG A 26 12.28 15.50 -13.79
CA ARG A 26 13.20 14.35 -13.70
C ARG A 26 13.90 14.23 -12.35
N SER A 27 13.14 14.15 -11.26
CA SER A 27 13.72 13.75 -9.97
C SER A 27 13.95 12.24 -9.91
N LEU A 28 14.98 11.81 -9.21
CA LEU A 28 15.29 10.40 -9.00
C LEU A 28 15.47 10.13 -7.51
N LEU A 29 14.92 9.00 -7.04
CA LEU A 29 15.07 8.51 -5.68
C LEU A 29 15.70 7.12 -5.73
N TYR A 30 16.91 6.99 -5.19
CA TYR A 30 17.57 5.70 -4.98
C TYR A 30 17.16 5.14 -3.64
N CYS A 31 16.79 3.87 -3.64
CA CYS A 31 16.26 3.15 -2.50
C CYS A 31 17.01 1.83 -2.35
N ARG A 32 17.20 1.37 -1.12
CA ARG A 32 17.80 0.05 -0.85
C ARG A 32 16.95 -1.04 -1.48
N TYR A 33 17.58 -1.90 -2.26
CA TYR A 33 16.91 -3.08 -2.80
C TYR A 33 16.45 -4.00 -1.66
N ILE A 34 15.24 -4.53 -1.76
CA ILE A 34 14.70 -5.49 -0.80
C ILE A 34 14.88 -6.86 -1.43
N GLU A 35 15.88 -7.60 -0.95
CA GLU A 35 16.19 -8.94 -1.44
C GLU A 35 15.10 -9.93 -1.05
N ARG A 36 14.92 -10.98 -1.86
CA ARG A 36 14.02 -12.12 -1.58
C ARG A 36 12.59 -11.68 -1.24
N ALA A 37 12.10 -10.70 -2.00
CA ALA A 37 10.73 -10.22 -1.88
C ALA A 37 10.09 -10.12 -3.25
N THR A 38 8.83 -10.55 -3.32
CA THR A 38 8.03 -10.57 -4.55
C THR A 38 6.87 -9.59 -4.40
N PRO A 39 6.47 -8.86 -5.45
CA PRO A 39 5.23 -8.08 -5.42
C PRO A 39 4.04 -8.93 -4.95
N LEU A 40 3.26 -8.43 -4.00
CA LEU A 40 2.21 -9.20 -3.34
C LEU A 40 1.13 -9.64 -4.34
N ASN A 41 0.81 -8.81 -5.33
CA ASN A 41 -0.12 -9.21 -6.39
C ASN A 41 0.37 -10.46 -7.14
N GLN A 42 1.66 -10.50 -7.48
CA GLN A 42 2.28 -11.62 -8.18
C GLN A 42 2.25 -12.86 -7.28
N PHE A 43 2.68 -12.72 -6.02
CA PHE A 43 2.62 -13.81 -5.05
C PHE A 43 1.20 -14.40 -4.91
N LEU A 44 0.18 -13.55 -4.78
CA LEU A 44 -1.21 -13.98 -4.62
C LEU A 44 -1.79 -14.66 -5.87
N ILE A 45 -1.33 -14.28 -7.07
CA ILE A 45 -1.72 -14.91 -8.34
C ILE A 45 -1.03 -16.28 -8.50
N GLU A 46 0.26 -16.35 -8.19
CA GLU A 46 1.05 -17.59 -8.29
C GLU A 46 0.67 -18.61 -7.21
N ASN A 47 0.14 -18.15 -6.06
CA ASN A 47 -0.19 -18.97 -4.90
C ASN A 47 -1.68 -18.81 -4.50
N PRO A 48 -2.63 -19.26 -5.33
CA PRO A 48 -4.06 -19.02 -5.11
C PRO A 48 -4.65 -19.76 -3.90
N VAL A 49 -3.98 -20.82 -3.43
CA VAL A 49 -4.38 -21.67 -2.28
C VAL A 49 -3.40 -21.52 -1.11
N PHE A 50 -2.72 -20.37 -1.00
CA PHE A 50 -1.82 -20.10 0.12
C PHE A 50 -2.57 -20.22 1.46
N PRO A 51 -2.16 -21.11 2.39
CA PRO A 51 -2.94 -21.38 3.61
C PRO A 51 -3.19 -20.15 4.48
N GLU A 52 -2.22 -19.24 4.55
CA GLU A 52 -2.29 -18.03 5.39
C GLU A 52 -2.82 -16.81 4.64
N ARG A 53 -3.40 -17.01 3.45
CA ARG A 53 -3.88 -15.95 2.57
C ARG A 53 -4.84 -14.98 3.25
N SER A 54 -5.78 -15.49 4.04
CA SER A 54 -6.69 -14.64 4.81
C SER A 54 -5.90 -13.77 5.79
N ALA A 55 -5.02 -14.35 6.60
CA ALA A 55 -4.22 -13.63 7.58
C ALA A 55 -3.32 -12.57 6.93
N LEU A 56 -2.74 -12.89 5.76
CA LEU A 56 -1.94 -11.95 4.98
C LEU A 56 -2.74 -10.74 4.51
N LEU A 57 -3.94 -10.98 3.95
CA LEU A 57 -4.85 -9.91 3.52
C LEU A 57 -5.35 -9.07 4.70
N GLU A 58 -5.61 -9.69 5.86
CA GLU A 58 -5.95 -8.97 7.08
C GLU A 58 -4.79 -8.08 7.55
N ALA A 59 -3.55 -8.57 7.50
CA ALA A 59 -2.38 -7.78 7.86
C ALA A 59 -2.24 -6.54 6.98
N VAL A 60 -2.44 -6.69 5.66
CA VAL A 60 -2.48 -5.56 4.72
C VAL A 60 -3.62 -4.60 5.07
N ALA A 61 -4.83 -5.10 5.30
CA ALA A 61 -5.98 -4.27 5.66
C ALA A 61 -5.74 -3.47 6.95
N ARG A 62 -5.12 -4.06 7.98
CA ARG A 62 -4.74 -3.38 9.22
C ARG A 62 -3.72 -2.27 8.98
N GLN A 63 -2.73 -2.52 8.12
CA GLN A 63 -1.74 -1.51 7.74
C GLN A 63 -2.39 -0.34 7.00
N VAL A 64 -3.33 -0.59 6.08
CA VAL A 64 -4.11 0.46 5.40
C VAL A 64 -4.99 1.21 6.40
N SER A 65 -5.65 0.52 7.33
CA SER A 65 -6.45 1.14 8.39
C SER A 65 -5.61 2.13 9.21
N LYS A 66 -4.40 1.72 9.61
CA LYS A 66 -3.45 2.58 10.34
C LYS A 66 -3.12 3.86 9.55
N MET A 67 -2.91 3.75 8.24
CA MET A 67 -2.68 4.91 7.39
C MET A 67 -3.88 5.84 7.36
N ILE A 68 -5.09 5.31 7.10
CA ILE A 68 -6.33 6.11 7.02
C ILE A 68 -6.56 6.85 8.34
N ARG A 69 -6.38 6.19 9.50
CA ARG A 69 -6.52 6.81 10.83
C ARG A 69 -5.48 7.90 11.09
N SER A 70 -4.28 7.76 10.53
CA SER A 70 -3.24 8.79 10.59
C SER A 70 -3.46 9.96 9.60
N GLY A 71 -4.54 9.93 8.82
CA GLY A 71 -4.84 10.94 7.80
C GLY A 71 -4.00 10.77 6.53
N VAL A 72 -3.46 9.58 6.30
CA VAL A 72 -2.64 9.22 5.12
C VAL A 72 -3.48 8.36 4.19
N VAL A 73 -3.55 8.76 2.92
CA VAL A 73 -4.27 8.02 1.87
C VAL A 73 -3.32 7.67 0.75
N PHE A 74 -3.31 6.41 0.34
CA PHE A 74 -2.66 6.00 -0.90
C PHE A 74 -3.51 6.45 -2.10
N ARG A 75 -2.92 7.26 -2.97
CA ARG A 75 -3.54 7.59 -4.26
C ARG A 75 -3.58 6.36 -5.17
N ASP A 76 -2.53 5.55 -5.09
CA ASP A 76 -2.37 4.36 -5.90
C ASP A 76 -2.30 3.10 -5.03
N PHE A 77 -3.41 2.79 -4.35
CA PHE A 77 -3.51 1.52 -3.63
C PHE A 77 -3.63 0.37 -4.63
N TYR A 78 -2.62 -0.50 -4.61
CA TYR A 78 -2.46 -1.67 -5.46
C TYR A 78 -1.49 -2.64 -4.76
N PHE A 79 -1.80 -3.94 -4.75
CA PHE A 79 -0.93 -4.97 -4.15
C PHE A 79 0.47 -5.07 -4.79
N GLY A 80 0.68 -4.60 -6.02
CA GLY A 80 2.04 -4.52 -6.58
C GLY A 80 2.93 -3.47 -5.93
N ASN A 81 2.34 -2.52 -5.20
CA ASN A 81 3.07 -1.53 -4.39
C ASN A 81 3.42 -2.07 -2.99
N ILE A 82 3.24 -3.37 -2.77
CA ILE A 82 3.59 -4.08 -1.55
C ILE A 82 4.48 -5.25 -1.95
N LEU A 83 5.68 -5.32 -1.40
CA LEU A 83 6.53 -6.50 -1.53
C LEU A 83 6.27 -7.43 -0.34
N TYR A 84 6.14 -8.72 -0.61
CA TYR A 84 6.05 -9.78 0.36
C TYR A 84 7.39 -10.52 0.39
N ALA A 85 8.09 -10.44 1.52
CA ALA A 85 9.35 -11.13 1.73
C ALA A 85 9.13 -12.58 2.16
N GLU A 86 10.08 -13.46 1.86
CA GLU A 86 10.08 -14.87 2.33
C GLU A 86 9.95 -15.00 3.85
N THR A 87 10.37 -13.98 4.60
CA THR A 87 10.23 -13.89 6.06
C THR A 87 8.81 -13.60 6.54
N GLY A 88 7.83 -13.45 5.63
CA GLY A 88 6.44 -13.09 5.94
C GLY A 88 6.21 -11.59 6.08
N GLU A 89 7.21 -10.76 5.78
CA GLU A 89 7.16 -9.32 6.01
C GLU A 89 6.60 -8.54 4.81
N LEU A 90 5.83 -7.50 5.11
CA LEU A 90 5.23 -6.61 4.11
C LEU A 90 6.00 -5.29 4.01
N PHE A 91 6.51 -4.96 2.83
CA PHE A 91 7.21 -3.71 2.55
C PHE A 91 6.42 -2.86 1.55
N TRP A 92 6.06 -1.64 1.93
CA TRP A 92 5.40 -0.71 1.02
C TRP A 92 6.43 0.01 0.15
N VAL A 93 6.23 -0.05 -1.16
CA VAL A 93 7.06 0.61 -2.18
C VAL A 93 6.18 1.48 -3.07
N ASP A 94 6.80 2.39 -3.82
CA ASP A 94 6.11 3.31 -4.74
C ASP A 94 4.83 3.95 -4.17
N THR A 95 4.98 4.52 -2.98
CA THR A 95 3.83 4.94 -2.20
C THR A 95 3.44 6.36 -2.54
N GLU A 96 2.59 6.55 -3.55
CA GLU A 96 1.98 7.85 -3.80
C GLU A 96 0.99 8.22 -2.69
N ILE A 97 1.49 8.83 -1.61
CA ILE A 97 0.68 9.20 -0.45
C ILE A 97 0.18 10.63 -0.53
N LYS A 98 -1.07 10.85 -0.11
CA LYS A 98 -1.66 12.17 0.14
C LYS A 98 -1.97 12.33 1.62
N ARG A 99 -1.64 13.51 2.17
CA ARG A 99 -1.78 13.81 3.59
C ARG A 99 -2.99 14.70 3.87
N TYR A 100 -3.68 14.39 4.96
CA TYR A 100 -4.76 15.19 5.54
C TYR A 100 -4.59 15.29 7.06
N PRO A 101 -3.48 15.88 7.56
CA PRO A 101 -3.08 15.81 8.96
C PRO A 101 -4.15 16.37 9.92
N PHE A 102 -4.86 17.42 9.50
CA PHE A 102 -5.92 18.07 10.29
C PHE A 102 -7.34 17.67 9.86
N ARG A 103 -7.49 16.74 8.91
CA ARG A 103 -8.78 16.31 8.36
C ARG A 103 -8.82 14.79 8.17
N LYS A 104 -8.63 14.03 9.24
CA LYS A 104 -8.67 12.55 9.23
C LYS A 104 -9.99 12.02 8.65
N ALA A 105 -11.12 12.67 8.96
CA ALA A 105 -12.42 12.37 8.34
C ALA A 105 -12.41 12.51 6.80
N ARG A 106 -11.59 13.41 6.24
CA ARG A 106 -11.41 13.57 4.79
C ARG A 106 -10.65 12.41 4.16
N ALA A 107 -9.70 11.81 4.87
CA ALA A 107 -9.01 10.61 4.40
C ALA A 107 -10.00 9.44 4.26
N ARG A 108 -10.83 9.20 5.30
CA ARG A 108 -11.90 8.21 5.26
C ARG A 108 -12.93 8.49 4.17
N LYS A 109 -13.40 9.74 4.03
CA LYS A 109 -14.34 10.13 2.97
C LYS A 109 -13.78 9.89 1.56
N ARG A 110 -12.51 10.22 1.33
CA ARG A 110 -11.83 9.98 0.03
C ARG A 110 -11.71 8.51 -0.30
N PHE A 111 -11.49 7.67 0.70
CA PHE A 111 -11.51 6.23 0.53
C PHE A 111 -12.88 5.75 0.08
N LEU A 112 -13.95 6.11 0.81
CA LEU A 112 -15.33 5.71 0.49
C LEU A 112 -15.74 6.15 -0.92
N GLN A 113 -15.33 7.36 -1.33
CA GLN A 113 -15.55 7.86 -2.70
C GLN A 113 -14.88 7.02 -3.79
N ARG A 114 -13.87 6.21 -3.45
CA ARG A 114 -13.11 5.38 -4.39
C ARG A 114 -13.30 3.88 -4.15
N GLU A 115 -14.27 3.50 -3.33
CA GLU A 115 -14.51 2.11 -2.94
C GLU A 115 -14.62 1.18 -4.14
N LYS A 116 -15.49 1.50 -5.12
CA LYS A 116 -15.66 0.71 -6.34
C LYS A 116 -14.34 0.54 -7.10
N PHE A 117 -13.58 1.61 -7.28
CA PHE A 117 -12.29 1.58 -7.94
C PHE A 117 -11.27 0.70 -7.20
N LEU A 118 -11.28 0.75 -5.88
CA LEU A 118 -10.39 -0.04 -5.04
C LEU A 118 -10.76 -1.52 -5.05
N TYR A 119 -12.06 -1.83 -5.08
CA TYR A 119 -12.58 -3.18 -5.25
C TYR A 119 -12.17 -3.78 -6.61
N GLU A 120 -12.37 -3.05 -7.70
CA GLU A 120 -11.96 -3.50 -9.04
C GLU A 120 -10.45 -3.77 -9.11
N ARG A 121 -9.65 -2.90 -8.49
CA ARG A 121 -8.20 -3.13 -8.39
C ARG A 121 -7.84 -4.30 -7.50
N PHE A 122 -8.51 -4.46 -6.36
CA PHE A 122 -8.29 -5.59 -5.46
C PHE A 122 -8.46 -6.91 -6.23
N LEU A 123 -9.54 -7.04 -7.02
CA LEU A 123 -9.80 -8.22 -7.83
C LEU A 123 -8.77 -8.41 -8.96
N ARG A 124 -8.47 -7.33 -9.71
CA ARG A 124 -7.49 -7.36 -10.81
C ARG A 124 -6.11 -7.83 -10.36
N HIS A 125 -5.79 -7.63 -9.09
CA HIS A 125 -4.44 -7.75 -8.56
C HIS A 125 -4.30 -8.88 -7.55
N GLY A 126 -5.12 -9.91 -7.71
CA GLY A 126 -4.96 -11.18 -7.02
C GLY A 126 -5.85 -11.34 -5.80
N GLY A 127 -6.69 -10.38 -5.44
CA GLY A 127 -7.77 -10.56 -4.46
C GLY A 127 -9.00 -11.27 -5.05
N LYS A 128 -9.85 -11.85 -4.20
CA LYS A 128 -11.06 -12.59 -4.60
C LYS A 128 -12.34 -11.94 -4.06
N HIS A 129 -13.46 -12.16 -4.73
CA HIS A 129 -14.75 -11.54 -4.36
C HIS A 129 -15.13 -11.79 -2.91
N GLU A 130 -14.98 -13.03 -2.45
CA GLU A 130 -15.28 -13.49 -1.10
C GLU A 130 -14.36 -12.85 -0.02
N GLU A 131 -13.20 -12.34 -0.40
CA GLU A 131 -12.23 -11.74 0.52
C GLU A 131 -12.47 -10.25 0.75
N TRP A 132 -13.09 -9.57 -0.22
CA TRP A 132 -13.28 -8.11 -0.20
C TRP A 132 -14.05 -7.66 1.04
N GLY A 133 -15.11 -8.38 1.41
CA GLY A 133 -15.94 -8.00 2.56
C GLY A 133 -15.15 -7.97 3.87
N SER A 134 -14.29 -8.96 4.11
CA SER A 134 -13.42 -8.99 5.31
C SER A 134 -12.35 -7.90 5.24
N PHE A 135 -11.67 -7.79 4.09
CA PHE A 135 -10.63 -6.80 3.85
C PHE A 135 -11.13 -5.37 4.09
N GLN A 136 -12.27 -5.03 3.48
CA GLN A 136 -12.91 -3.73 3.62
C GLN A 136 -13.34 -3.46 5.06
N ARG A 137 -13.93 -4.45 5.74
CA ARG A 137 -14.37 -4.33 7.13
C ARG A 137 -13.18 -4.03 8.04
N ILE A 138 -12.04 -4.69 7.89
CA ILE A 138 -10.86 -4.45 8.74
C ILE A 138 -10.23 -3.09 8.42
N MET A 139 -10.13 -2.76 7.13
CA MET A 139 -9.56 -1.51 6.68
C MET A 139 -10.34 -0.28 7.19
N LEU A 140 -11.67 -0.33 7.11
CA LEU A 140 -12.57 0.74 7.57
C LEU A 140 -12.96 0.61 9.05
N GLY A 141 -12.87 -0.59 9.59
CA GLY A 141 -13.26 -0.98 10.92
C GLY A 141 -12.14 -0.76 11.92
N GLY A 142 -12.22 0.37 12.57
CA GLY A 142 -11.98 0.42 14.00
C GLY A 142 -12.18 1.83 14.53
N GLY A 143 -13.08 1.90 15.51
CA GLY A 143 -12.86 2.72 16.69
C GLY A 143 -11.57 2.28 17.38
#